data_AF-A0A6V2IYY0-F1
#
_entry.id   AF-A0A6V2IYY0-F1
#
_cell.length_a   1.000
_cell.length_b   1.000
_cell.length_c   1.000
_cell.angle_alpha   90.00
_cell.angle_beta   90.00
_cell.angle_gamma   90.00
#
_symmetry.space_group_name_H-M   'P 1'
#
loop_
_entity.id
_entity.type
_entity.pdbx_description
1 polymer ?
#
loop_
_entity_poly.entity_id
_entity_poly.type
_entity_poly.pdbx_seq_one_letter_code
_entity_poly.pdbx_strand_id
1 'polypeptide(L)'
;NAPVNVNDLNDCSLISFGSAWLTNLSECDWIGISCGGGDGVTEINLRGNGLSGTIPSELQHLADIEWLRLARNNLSGTIPAELGALSSLRELRLYDNRLTGTIPAELGALSSLGEY
;
A
#
# COMPACT_ATOMS: atom_id res chain seq x y z
N ASN A 1 -14.85 -16.39 -8.36
CA ASN A 1 -14.46 -14.99 -8.11
C ASN A 1 -13.02 -14.80 -8.53
N ALA A 2 -12.77 -13.93 -9.51
CA ALA A 2 -11.42 -13.58 -9.92
C ALA A 2 -10.76 -12.70 -8.83
N PRO A 3 -9.44 -12.83 -8.58
CA PRO A 3 -8.71 -11.93 -7.68
C PRO A 3 -8.69 -10.51 -8.26
N VAL A 4 -8.89 -9.50 -7.40
CA VAL A 4 -8.79 -8.08 -7.78
C VAL A 4 -7.30 -7.74 -7.95
N ASN A 5 -6.89 -7.33 -9.14
CA ASN A 5 -5.49 -6.96 -9.41
C ASN A 5 -5.23 -5.56 -8.85
N VAL A 6 -4.09 -5.33 -8.20
CA VAL A 6 -3.73 -3.98 -7.71
C VAL A 6 -3.54 -2.99 -8.87
N ASN A 7 -3.24 -3.49 -10.07
CA ASN A 7 -3.17 -2.70 -11.29
C ASN A 7 -4.55 -2.33 -11.87
N ASP A 8 -5.63 -3.00 -11.42
CA ASP A 8 -7.02 -2.63 -11.77
C ASP A 8 -7.53 -1.49 -10.87
N LEU A 9 -6.77 -1.05 -9.86
CA LEU A 9 -7.10 0.15 -9.09
C LEU A 9 -6.92 1.45 -9.91
N ASN A 10 -6.25 1.36 -11.06
CA ASN A 10 -6.21 2.40 -12.07
C ASN A 10 -7.27 2.21 -13.17
N ASP A 11 -8.10 1.17 -13.09
CA ASP A 11 -9.20 0.93 -14.02
C ASP A 11 -10.56 1.22 -13.37
N CYS A 12 -10.88 2.52 -13.29
CA CYS A 12 -12.20 3.03 -12.94
C CYS A 12 -13.31 2.69 -13.96
N SER A 13 -13.08 1.82 -14.96
CA SER A 13 -14.10 1.50 -15.97
C SER A 13 -15.29 0.68 -15.46
N LEU A 14 -15.18 0.03 -14.30
CA LEU A 14 -16.32 -0.64 -13.64
C LEU A 14 -17.18 0.29 -12.77
N ILE A 15 -16.76 1.56 -12.61
CA ILE A 15 -17.52 2.61 -11.89
C ILE A 15 -17.90 3.70 -12.89
N SER A 16 -18.52 3.32 -14.01
CA SER A 16 -19.09 4.29 -14.95
C SER A 16 -20.38 4.90 -14.38
N PHE A 17 -20.24 6.01 -13.65
CA PHE A 17 -21.17 7.12 -13.77
C PHE A 17 -20.36 8.39 -14.05
N GLY A 18 -20.75 9.07 -15.12
CA GLY A 18 -19.92 10.03 -15.83
C GLY A 18 -19.54 11.30 -15.04
N SER A 19 -18.64 12.03 -15.70
CA SER A 19 -18.30 13.45 -15.54
C SER A 19 -17.51 13.84 -14.28
N ALA A 20 -16.35 14.48 -14.51
CA ALA A 20 -15.82 15.69 -13.85
C ALA A 20 -15.88 15.89 -12.31
N TRP A 21 -16.21 14.87 -11.49
CA TRP A 21 -16.39 15.00 -10.04
C TRP A 21 -15.47 14.09 -9.21
N LEU A 22 -14.58 13.29 -9.83
CA LEU A 22 -13.62 12.41 -9.13
C LEU A 22 -12.23 13.05 -8.90
N THR A 23 -12.10 14.37 -9.03
CA THR A 23 -10.89 15.09 -8.58
C THR A 23 -11.05 15.68 -7.19
N ASN A 24 -12.12 15.33 -6.47
CA ASN A 24 -12.52 15.99 -5.21
C ASN A 24 -12.89 15.01 -4.08
N LEU A 25 -12.60 13.72 -4.26
CA LEU A 25 -12.59 12.77 -3.14
C LEU A 25 -11.17 12.75 -2.61
N SER A 26 -11.05 12.94 -1.31
CA SER A 26 -9.75 12.79 -0.65
C SER A 26 -9.36 11.32 -0.71
N GLU A 27 -8.07 11.02 -0.84
CA GLU A 27 -7.54 9.66 -0.73
C GLU A 27 -7.95 8.99 0.59
N CYS A 28 -8.33 9.79 1.59
CA CYS A 28 -8.84 9.38 2.89
C CYS A 28 -10.26 8.78 2.86
N ASP A 29 -11.00 8.94 1.76
CA ASP A 29 -12.31 8.33 1.55
C ASP A 29 -12.21 6.88 1.04
N TRP A 30 -11.02 6.44 0.64
CA TRP A 30 -10.83 5.10 0.07
C TRP A 30 -10.86 4.03 1.16
N ILE A 31 -11.56 2.92 0.88
CA ILE A 31 -11.61 1.79 1.79
C ILE A 31 -10.20 1.24 2.03
N GLY A 32 -9.83 1.11 3.30
CA GLY A 32 -8.52 0.63 3.70
C GLY A 32 -7.43 1.69 3.67
N ILE A 33 -7.75 2.96 3.38
CA ILE A 33 -6.85 4.09 3.57
C ILE A 33 -7.31 4.90 4.78
N SER A 34 -6.37 5.41 5.56
CA SER A 34 -6.66 6.40 6.60
C SER A 34 -5.62 7.51 6.57
N CYS A 35 -6.04 8.71 6.94
CA CYS A 35 -5.19 9.89 6.94
C CYS A 35 -5.09 10.51 8.33
N GLY A 36 -3.98 11.20 8.57
CA GLY A 36 -3.74 11.99 9.78
C GLY A 36 -4.38 13.38 9.72
N GLY A 37 -4.16 14.19 10.75
CA GLY A 37 -4.73 15.55 10.88
C GLY A 37 -4.21 16.61 9.88
N GLY A 38 -3.43 16.20 8.88
CA GLY A 38 -2.88 17.06 7.81
C GLY A 38 -3.09 16.48 6.41
N ASP A 39 -4.12 15.65 6.22
CA ASP A 39 -4.52 15.00 4.96
C ASP A 39 -3.49 14.01 4.36
N GLY A 40 -2.33 13.82 4.98
CA GLY A 40 -1.37 12.78 4.62
C GLY A 40 -1.88 11.38 4.97
N VAL A 41 -1.69 10.42 4.05
CA VAL A 41 -2.00 9.00 4.26
C VAL A 41 -1.10 8.41 5.35
N THR A 42 -1.71 7.94 6.44
CA THR A 42 -1.03 7.35 7.59
C THR A 42 -1.20 5.83 7.67
N GLU A 43 -2.27 5.28 7.10
CA GLU A 43 -2.49 3.83 7.05
C GLU A 43 -2.94 3.39 5.66
N ILE A 44 -2.34 2.29 5.19
CA ILE A 44 -2.87 1.46 4.10
C ILE A 44 -3.07 0.05 4.66
N ASN A 45 -4.32 -0.38 4.73
CA ASN A 45 -4.74 -1.68 5.22
C ASN A 45 -5.61 -2.39 4.20
N LEU A 46 -4.94 -3.18 3.38
CA LEU A 46 -5.54 -3.97 2.31
C LEU A 46 -5.37 -5.47 2.54
N ARG A 47 -5.30 -5.88 3.81
CA ARG A 47 -5.12 -7.28 4.19
C ARG A 47 -6.29 -8.13 3.72
N GLY A 48 -6.01 -9.27 3.08
CA GLY A 48 -7.06 -10.23 2.73
C GLY A 48 -7.92 -9.84 1.53
N ASN A 49 -7.46 -8.92 0.68
CA ASN A 49 -8.22 -8.42 -0.48
C ASN A 49 -7.95 -9.19 -1.77
N GLY A 50 -7.14 -10.26 -1.73
CA GLY A 50 -6.81 -11.05 -2.91
C GLY A 50 -5.98 -10.31 -3.96
N LEU A 51 -5.25 -9.25 -3.54
CA LEU A 51 -4.44 -8.42 -4.43
C LEU A 51 -3.35 -9.24 -5.12
N SER A 52 -3.21 -9.10 -6.43
CA SER A 52 -2.12 -9.68 -7.22
C SER A 52 -1.25 -8.60 -7.86
N GLY A 53 -0.05 -8.96 -8.33
CA GLY A 53 0.91 -8.03 -8.93
C GLY A 53 2.17 -7.92 -8.08
N THR A 54 2.88 -6.80 -8.19
CA THR A 54 4.08 -6.46 -7.39
C THR A 54 3.76 -5.32 -6.44
N ILE A 55 4.57 -5.15 -5.39
CA ILE A 55 4.49 -3.95 -4.55
C ILE A 55 5.10 -2.79 -5.35
N PRO A 56 4.37 -1.68 -5.58
CA PRO A 56 4.89 -0.53 -6.32
C PRO A 56 5.93 0.23 -5.49
N SER A 57 7.01 0.67 -6.13
CA SER A 57 8.05 1.48 -5.46
C SER A 57 7.57 2.89 -5.16
N GLU A 58 6.54 3.36 -5.86
CA GLU A 58 5.90 4.67 -5.70
C GLU A 58 5.29 4.88 -4.31
N LEU A 59 5.08 3.82 -3.53
CA LEU A 59 4.68 3.91 -2.12
C LEU A 59 5.65 4.76 -1.30
N GLN A 60 6.92 4.88 -1.71
CA GLN A 60 7.92 5.72 -1.05
C GLN A 60 7.50 7.20 -0.90
N HIS A 61 6.57 7.68 -1.74
CA HIS A 61 6.12 9.07 -1.70
C HIS A 61 5.11 9.35 -0.56
N LEU A 62 4.62 8.31 0.11
CA LEU A 62 3.73 8.43 1.26
C LEU A 62 4.52 8.64 2.55
N ALA A 63 5.16 9.80 2.68
CA ALA A 63 6.11 10.10 3.75
C ALA A 63 5.53 9.98 5.19
N ASP A 64 4.22 10.15 5.33
CA ASP A 64 3.51 10.10 6.61
C ASP A 64 2.97 8.70 6.96
N ILE A 65 3.21 7.69 6.11
CA ILE A 65 2.65 6.36 6.34
C ILE A 65 3.28 5.71 7.57
N GLU A 66 2.42 5.29 8.50
CA GLU A 66 2.81 4.61 9.74
C GLU A 66 2.52 3.10 9.66
N TRP A 67 1.43 2.71 8.98
CA TRP A 67 1.00 1.31 8.88
C TRP A 67 0.79 0.87 7.42
N LEU A 68 1.61 -0.07 6.96
CA LEU A 68 1.46 -0.72 5.65
C LEU A 68 1.14 -2.20 5.82
N ARG A 69 -0.15 -2.55 5.65
CA ARG A 69 -0.70 -3.89 5.90
C ARG A 69 -1.22 -4.51 4.60
N LEU A 70 -0.37 -5.29 3.95
CA LEU A 70 -0.66 -5.99 2.69
C LEU A 70 -0.68 -7.52 2.83
N ALA A 71 -0.67 -8.03 4.08
CA ALA A 71 -0.65 -9.45 4.35
C ALA A 71 -1.89 -10.20 3.81
N ARG A 72 -1.77 -11.52 3.64
CA ARG A 72 -2.86 -12.39 3.14
C ARG A 72 -3.39 -11.96 1.78
N ASN A 73 -2.48 -11.70 0.85
CA ASN A 73 -2.80 -11.37 -0.55
C ASN A 73 -2.04 -12.32 -1.48
N ASN A 74 -2.10 -12.04 -2.78
CA ASN A 74 -1.44 -12.82 -3.83
C ASN A 74 -0.32 -12.02 -4.52
N LEU A 75 0.30 -11.07 -3.80
CA LEU A 75 1.40 -10.25 -4.31
C LEU A 75 2.63 -11.10 -4.55
N SER A 76 3.41 -10.74 -5.55
CA SER A 76 4.56 -11.49 -6.07
C SER A 76 5.72 -10.55 -6.41
N GLY A 77 6.87 -11.10 -6.80
CA GLY A 77 8.08 -10.31 -7.02
C GLY A 77 8.78 -9.96 -5.72
N THR A 78 9.65 -8.95 -5.75
CA THR A 78 10.50 -8.56 -4.61
C THR A 78 9.87 -7.45 -3.78
N ILE A 79 10.38 -7.27 -2.56
CA ILE A 79 10.10 -6.06 -1.76
C ILE A 79 10.94 -4.92 -2.35
N PRO A 80 10.34 -3.77 -2.73
CA PRO A 80 11.09 -2.62 -3.23
C PRO A 80 12.00 -2.05 -2.13
N ALA A 81 13.25 -1.73 -2.48
CA ALA A 81 14.20 -1.11 -1.56
C ALA A 81 13.76 0.32 -1.16
N GLU A 82 12.99 0.96 -2.05
CA GLU A 82 12.38 2.28 -1.90
C GLU A 82 11.47 2.39 -0.67
N LEU A 83 10.92 1.27 -0.17
CA LEU A 83 10.18 1.27 1.09
C LEU A 83 11.04 1.67 2.29
N GLY A 84 12.37 1.60 2.18
CA GLY A 84 13.30 2.13 3.19
C GLY A 84 13.28 3.66 3.33
N ALA A 85 12.62 4.39 2.42
CA ALA A 85 12.43 5.83 2.53
C ALA A 85 11.27 6.24 3.45
N LEU A 86 10.44 5.28 3.89
CA LEU A 86 9.24 5.52 4.71
C LEU A 86 9.61 5.74 6.19
N SER A 87 10.25 6.86 6.51
CA SER A 87 10.81 7.15 7.84
C SER A 87 9.79 7.10 9.00
N SER A 88 8.51 7.33 8.70
CA SER A 88 7.40 7.26 9.66
C SER A 88 6.85 5.84 9.88
N LEU A 89 7.29 4.85 9.08
CA LEU A 89 6.72 3.51 9.09
C LEU A 89 6.98 2.81 10.43
N ARG A 90 5.90 2.42 11.09
CA ARG A 90 5.88 1.72 12.38
C ARG A 90 5.62 0.23 12.21
N GLU A 91 4.83 -0.14 11.20
CA GLU A 91 4.48 -1.54 10.94
C GLU A 91 4.44 -1.85 9.44
N LEU A 92 5.14 -2.93 9.07
CA LEU A 92 5.13 -3.50 7.72
C LEU A 92 4.66 -4.95 7.76
N ARG A 93 3.43 -5.23 7.32
CA ARG A 93 2.88 -6.59 7.26
C ARG A 93 2.78 -7.08 5.82
N LEU A 94 3.69 -7.97 5.42
CA LEU A 94 3.74 -8.56 4.08
C LEU A 94 3.54 -10.09 4.06
N TYR A 95 3.34 -10.73 5.22
CA TYR A 95 3.21 -12.18 5.35
C TYR A 95 2.01 -12.74 4.56
N ASP A 96 2.05 -14.05 4.23
CA ASP A 96 1.00 -14.72 3.46
C ASP A 96 0.76 -14.03 2.10
N ASN A 97 1.85 -13.90 1.35
CA ASN A 97 1.94 -13.47 -0.04
C ASN A 97 2.89 -14.43 -0.80
N ARG A 98 3.11 -14.19 -2.09
CA ARG A 98 4.04 -14.93 -2.96
C ARG A 98 5.31 -14.13 -3.28
N LEU A 99 5.73 -13.26 -2.36
CA LEU A 99 6.95 -12.45 -2.49
C LEU A 99 8.19 -13.35 -2.50
N THR A 100 9.18 -12.97 -3.29
CA THR A 100 10.45 -13.69 -3.49
C THR A 100 11.63 -12.72 -3.36
N GLY A 101 12.86 -13.24 -3.45
CA GLY A 101 14.08 -12.44 -3.34
C GLY A 101 14.52 -12.22 -1.89
N THR A 102 15.39 -11.24 -1.68
CA THR A 102 15.96 -10.90 -0.37
C THR A 102 15.19 -9.76 0.29
N ILE A 103 15.25 -9.69 1.62
CA ILE A 103 14.80 -8.50 2.36
C ILE A 103 15.77 -7.35 2.04
N PRO A 104 15.32 -6.20 1.49
CA PRO A 104 16.20 -5.07 1.21
C PRO A 104 16.87 -4.54 2.49
N ALA A 105 18.16 -4.24 2.41
CA ALA A 105 18.92 -3.74 3.57
C ALA A 105 18.45 -2.34 3.99
N GLU A 106 17.86 -1.59 3.06
CA GLU A 106 17.26 -0.27 3.23
C GLU A 106 16.13 -0.29 4.27
N LEU A 107 15.43 -1.42 4.44
CA LEU A 107 14.44 -1.55 5.52
C LEU A 107 15.08 -1.48 6.91
N GLY A 108 16.38 -1.79 7.03
CA GLY A 108 17.14 -1.63 8.27
C GLY A 108 17.38 -0.16 8.65
N ALA A 109 17.14 0.80 7.75
CA ALA A 109 17.22 2.23 8.04
C ALA A 109 15.95 2.78 8.73
N LEU A 110 14.87 2.00 8.76
CA LEU A 110 13.59 2.39 9.34
C LEU A 110 13.65 2.33 10.87
N SER A 111 14.05 3.42 11.51
CA SER A 111 14.23 3.50 12.96
C SER A 111 12.92 3.39 13.76
N SER A 112 11.79 3.72 13.14
CA SER A 112 10.45 3.66 13.75
C SER A 112 9.79 2.28 13.63
N LEU A 113 10.34 1.39 12.79
CA LEU A 113 9.76 0.09 12.49
C LEU A 113 9.92 -0.85 13.70
N GLY A 114 8.81 -1.34 14.23
CA GLY A 114 8.78 -2.16 15.44
C GLY A 114 7.67 -3.20 15.43
N GLU A 115 7.59 -3.98 16.50
CA GLU A 115 6.54 -4.97 16.72
C GLU A 115 5.35 -4.30 17.46
N TYR A 116 4.17 -4.29 16.84
CA TYR A 116 2.91 -3.73 17.39
C TYR A 116 1.79 -4.77 17.38
#